data_AF-W7MWU5-F1
#
_entry.id   AF-W7MWU5-F1
#
_cell.length_a   1.000
_cell.length_b   1.000
_cell.length_c   1.000
_cell.angle_alpha   90.00
_cell.angle_beta   90.00
_cell.angle_gamma   90.00
#
_symmetry.space_group_name_H-M   'P 1'
#
loop_
_entity.id
_entity.type
_entity.pdbx_description
1 polymer ?
#
loop_
_entity_poly.entity_id
_entity_poly.type
_entity_poly.pdbx_seq_one_letter_code
_entity_poly.pdbx_strand_id
1 'polypeptide(L)'
;MGAWDGRAPLMVDFLKAQEVQDPLILDTSWLYVGHVDEFLQFLPACNERGWILMVADPLKGLDLLRKASKAGHGNVKAVSRSLRVEEKKQELCLPAQTIQEALKFKDFDAIQKNSAQRIEANLNILKRETGITDKDIFRVPMLFYYAESDSWLCPG
;
A
#
# COMPACT_ATOMS: atom_id res chain seq x y z
N MET A 1 -9.52 5.79 -9.69
CA MET A 1 -10.38 6.39 -8.65
C MET A 1 -11.09 5.26 -7.93
N GLY A 2 -11.30 5.37 -6.62
CA GLY A 2 -11.98 4.33 -5.86
C GLY A 2 -13.36 4.76 -5.38
N ALA A 3 -14.19 3.78 -5.03
CA ALA A 3 -15.38 3.97 -4.25
C ALA A 3 -15.01 4.13 -2.77
N TRP A 4 -15.74 5.01 -2.11
CA TRP A 4 -15.69 5.17 -0.66
C TRP A 4 -17.01 4.65 -0.06
N ASP A 5 -16.94 3.57 0.72
CA ASP A 5 -18.08 2.87 1.30
C ASP A 5 -19.20 2.55 0.29
N GLY A 6 -18.79 1.97 -0.84
CA GLY A 6 -19.70 1.56 -1.92
C GLY A 6 -20.26 2.71 -2.75
N ARG A 7 -19.87 3.96 -2.48
CA ARG A 7 -20.29 5.13 -3.26
C ARG A 7 -19.23 5.49 -4.28
N ALA A 8 -19.64 5.51 -5.55
CA ALA A 8 -18.79 5.98 -6.64
C ALA A 8 -18.61 7.51 -6.56
N PRO A 9 -17.45 8.06 -6.96
CA PRO A 9 -17.27 9.50 -7.12
C PRO A 9 -18.26 10.10 -8.13
N LEU A 10 -18.72 11.32 -7.89
CA LEU A 10 -19.67 12.02 -8.79
C LEU A 10 -19.15 12.19 -10.23
N MET A 11 -17.83 12.17 -10.42
CA MET A 11 -17.19 12.26 -11.74
C MET A 11 -17.37 11.00 -12.60
N VAL A 12 -17.81 9.87 -12.03
CA VAL A 12 -17.92 8.60 -12.77
C VAL A 12 -18.90 8.70 -13.94
N ASP A 13 -20.02 9.40 -13.78
CA ASP A 13 -21.00 9.56 -14.87
C ASP A 13 -20.41 10.36 -16.04
N PHE A 14 -19.60 11.39 -15.74
CA PHE A 14 -18.87 12.14 -16.75
C PHE A 14 -17.86 11.28 -17.50
N LEU A 15 -17.12 10.40 -16.80
CA LEU A 15 -16.16 9.49 -17.43
C LEU A 15 -16.85 8.44 -18.29
N LYS A 16 -17.97 7.88 -17.82
CA LYS A 16 -18.77 6.93 -18.60
C LYS A 16 -19.30 7.55 -19.88
N ALA A 17 -19.71 8.81 -19.84
CA ALA A 17 -20.19 9.55 -21.01
C ALA A 17 -19.11 9.76 -22.10
N GLN A 18 -17.83 9.47 -21.83
CA GLN A 18 -16.78 9.51 -22.85
C GLN A 18 -16.78 8.27 -23.76
N GLU A 19 -17.42 7.17 -23.34
CA GLU A 19 -17.61 5.91 -24.09
C GLU A 19 -16.34 5.16 -24.57
N VAL A 20 -15.16 5.77 -24.48
CA VAL A 20 -13.88 5.20 -24.96
C VAL A 20 -13.16 4.34 -23.92
N GLN A 21 -13.48 4.53 -22.64
CA GLN A 21 -12.85 3.83 -21.51
C GLN A 21 -13.90 3.58 -20.43
N ASP A 22 -14.37 2.33 -20.31
CA ASP A 22 -15.32 1.94 -19.27
C ASP A 22 -14.64 1.96 -17.87
N PRO A 23 -15.01 2.87 -16.95
CA PRO A 23 -14.29 3.02 -15.69
C PRO A 23 -14.55 1.85 -14.73
N LEU A 24 -13.48 1.19 -14.31
CA LEU A 24 -13.54 0.21 -13.22
C LEU A 24 -13.47 0.92 -11.86
N ILE A 25 -14.38 0.56 -10.95
CA ILE A 25 -14.45 1.11 -9.61
C ILE A 25 -13.89 0.11 -8.60
N LEU A 26 -12.86 0.54 -7.86
CA LEU A 26 -12.15 -0.24 -6.85
C LEU A 26 -12.51 0.27 -5.44
N ASP A 27 -12.50 -0.60 -4.43
CA ASP A 27 -12.71 -0.20 -3.03
C ASP A 27 -11.43 0.44 -2.45
N THR A 28 -11.50 1.73 -2.12
CA THR A 28 -10.42 2.47 -1.46
C THR A 28 -10.81 2.96 -0.07
N SER A 29 -11.97 2.59 0.47
CA SER A 29 -12.43 3.12 1.77
C SER A 29 -11.61 2.65 2.96
N TRP A 30 -10.77 1.63 2.76
CA TRP A 30 -9.82 1.12 3.75
C TRP A 30 -8.52 1.94 3.85
N LEU A 31 -8.30 2.90 2.93
CA LEU A 31 -7.16 3.80 2.94
C LEU A 31 -7.54 5.16 3.52
N TYR A 32 -6.61 5.78 4.26
CA TYR A 32 -6.85 7.08 4.88
C TYR A 32 -7.01 8.20 3.83
N VAL A 33 -6.15 8.23 2.80
CA VAL A 33 -6.27 9.20 1.69
C VAL A 33 -7.34 8.72 0.69
N GLY A 34 -7.45 7.41 0.48
CA GLY A 34 -8.56 6.82 -0.27
C GLY A 34 -8.31 6.75 -1.77
N HIS A 35 -7.04 6.71 -2.20
CA HIS A 35 -6.67 6.69 -3.60
C HIS A 35 -6.22 5.30 -4.08
N VAL A 36 -6.35 5.07 -5.39
CA VAL A 36 -5.96 3.79 -6.01
C VAL A 36 -4.44 3.67 -6.17
N ASP A 37 -3.76 4.79 -6.38
CA ASP A 37 -2.31 4.84 -6.58
C ASP A 37 -1.50 4.52 -5.31
N GLU A 38 -2.14 4.52 -4.14
CA GLU A 38 -1.52 4.10 -2.87
C GLU A 38 -1.19 2.61 -2.82
N PHE A 39 -1.86 1.76 -3.62
CA PHE A 39 -1.69 0.31 -3.52
C PHE A 39 -1.52 -0.43 -4.85
N LEU A 40 -1.76 0.20 -6.01
CA LEU A 40 -1.48 -0.41 -7.30
C LEU A 40 -1.03 0.60 -8.37
N GLN A 41 -0.26 0.12 -9.34
CA GLN A 41 0.20 0.90 -10.49
C GLN A 41 0.56 -0.01 -11.66
N PHE A 42 0.39 0.46 -12.91
CA PHE A 42 0.86 -0.25 -14.10
C PHE A 42 2.25 0.22 -14.49
N LEU A 43 3.15 -0.73 -14.81
CA LEU A 43 4.54 -0.45 -15.20
C LEU A 43 4.85 -1.12 -16.54
N PRO A 44 5.67 -0.51 -17.42
CA PRO A 44 6.19 -1.19 -18.61
C PRO A 44 6.97 -2.45 -18.24
N ALA A 45 6.84 -3.50 -19.04
CA ALA A 45 7.53 -4.77 -18.82
C ALA A 45 7.87 -5.46 -20.15
N CYS A 46 9.01 -6.14 -20.19
CA CYS A 46 9.41 -6.96 -21.34
C CYS A 46 8.68 -8.32 -21.33
N ASN A 47 7.36 -8.30 -21.57
CA ASN A 47 6.50 -9.47 -21.68
C ASN A 47 5.49 -9.30 -22.83
N GLU A 48 4.66 -10.31 -23.10
CA GLU A 48 3.66 -10.28 -24.18
C GLU A 48 2.67 -9.10 -24.09
N ARG A 49 2.32 -8.68 -22.87
CA ARG A 49 1.42 -7.54 -22.64
C ARG A 49 2.11 -6.17 -22.76
N GLY A 50 3.44 -6.13 -22.71
CA GLY A 50 4.23 -4.90 -22.64
C GLY A 50 4.18 -4.18 -21.29
N TRP A 51 3.46 -4.72 -20.31
CA TRP A 51 3.28 -4.12 -18.98
C TRP A 51 2.98 -5.17 -17.90
N ILE A 52 3.06 -4.75 -16.65
CA ILE A 52 2.69 -5.53 -15.47
C ILE A 52 1.91 -4.66 -14.48
N LEU A 53 1.02 -5.28 -13.70
CA LEU A 53 0.36 -4.63 -12.56
C LEU A 53 1.25 -4.79 -11.32
N MET A 54 1.86 -3.69 -10.86
CA MET A 54 2.48 -3.62 -9.55
C MET A 54 1.39 -3.45 -8.50
N VAL A 55 1.45 -4.24 -7.42
CA VAL A 55 0.54 -4.12 -6.29
C VAL A 55 1.27 -4.26 -4.96
N ALA A 56 0.83 -3.51 -3.95
CA ALA A 56 1.30 -3.62 -2.58
C ALA A 56 1.03 -5.01 -1.99
N ASP A 57 1.99 -5.53 -1.21
CA ASP A 57 1.88 -6.80 -0.50
C ASP A 57 2.21 -6.62 0.99
N PRO A 58 1.18 -6.40 1.82
CA PRO A 58 1.32 -6.20 3.27
C PRO A 58 1.97 -7.36 4.00
N LEU A 59 1.67 -8.59 3.57
CA LEU A 59 2.15 -9.80 4.22
C LEU A 59 3.63 -10.04 3.89
N LYS A 60 4.08 -9.75 2.67
CA LYS A 60 5.51 -9.74 2.34
C LYS A 60 6.26 -8.64 3.08
N GLY A 61 5.66 -7.46 3.28
CA GLY A 61 6.25 -6.40 4.09
C GLY A 61 6.48 -6.85 5.54
N LEU A 62 5.47 -7.48 6.15
CA LEU A 62 5.57 -8.02 7.51
C LEU A 62 6.61 -9.15 7.61
N ASP A 63 6.61 -10.07 6.66
CA ASP A 63 7.58 -11.16 6.58
C ASP A 63 9.01 -10.64 6.41
N LEU A 64 9.21 -9.59 5.60
CA LEU A 64 10.51 -8.93 5.42
C LEU A 64 11.05 -8.41 6.75
N LEU A 65 10.25 -7.67 7.53
CA LEU A 65 10.67 -7.18 8.85
C LEU A 65 10.97 -8.32 9.82
N ARG A 66 10.15 -9.37 9.84
CA ARG A 66 10.37 -10.55 10.70
C ARG A 66 11.65 -11.28 10.36
N LYS A 67 11.95 -11.47 9.07
CA LYS A 67 13.18 -12.08 8.59
C LYS A 67 14.40 -11.24 8.98
N ALA A 68 14.34 -9.93 8.78
CA ALA A 68 15.42 -9.02 9.19
C ALA A 68 15.67 -9.08 10.70
N SER A 69 14.61 -9.06 11.52
CA SER A 69 14.71 -9.20 12.98
C SER A 69 15.36 -10.53 13.39
N LYS A 70 14.90 -11.65 12.81
CA LYS A 70 15.47 -13.00 13.05
C LYS A 70 16.94 -13.13 12.63
N ALA A 71 17.35 -12.38 11.61
CA ALA A 71 18.73 -12.31 11.14
C ALA A 71 19.64 -11.43 12.04
N GLY A 72 19.13 -10.88 13.15
CA GLY A 72 19.89 -10.05 14.09
C GLY A 72 19.82 -8.55 13.82
N HIS A 73 19.02 -8.10 12.84
CA HIS A 73 18.88 -6.68 12.51
C HIS A 73 17.72 -5.98 13.27
N GLY A 74 17.20 -6.60 14.33
CA GLY A 74 16.06 -6.08 15.09
C GLY A 74 16.27 -4.66 15.63
N ASN A 75 17.51 -4.29 15.98
CA ASN A 75 17.87 -2.97 16.53
C ASN A 75 18.15 -1.90 15.45
N VAL A 76 18.05 -2.24 14.17
CA VAL A 76 18.19 -1.27 13.08
C VAL A 76 16.87 -0.50 12.92
N LYS A 77 16.94 0.78 12.58
CA LYS A 77 15.74 1.59 12.26
C LYS A 77 14.94 0.94 11.14
N ALA A 78 13.62 0.83 11.32
CA ALA A 78 12.74 0.28 10.29
C ALA A 78 12.58 1.23 9.10
N VAL A 79 12.74 2.54 9.32
CA VAL A 79 12.75 3.57 8.27
C VAL A 79 14.05 4.37 8.36
N SER A 80 14.79 4.44 7.26
CA SER A 80 16.11 5.08 7.21
C SER A 80 16.14 6.23 6.20
N ARG A 81 15.22 7.19 6.34
CA ARG A 81 15.25 8.42 5.52
C ARG A 81 16.34 9.36 6.03
N SER A 82 17.29 9.71 5.15
CA SER A 82 18.23 10.80 5.42
C SER A 82 17.52 12.15 5.43
N LEU A 83 17.99 13.05 6.29
CA LEU A 83 17.59 14.46 6.23
C LEU A 83 18.18 15.08 4.96
N ARG A 84 17.40 15.91 4.28
CA ARG A 84 17.91 16.84 3.26
C ARG A 84 18.67 17.97 3.94
N VAL A 85 19.48 18.71 3.18
CA VAL A 85 20.38 19.74 3.72
C VAL A 85 19.60 20.85 4.45
N GLU A 86 18.42 21.18 3.94
CA GLU A 86 17.51 22.19 4.47
C GLU A 86 16.62 21.70 5.63
N GLU A 87 16.62 20.40 5.93
CA GLU A 87 15.73 19.79 6.91
C GLU A 87 16.37 19.70 8.30
N LYS A 88 15.76 20.34 9.30
CA LYS A 88 16.17 20.15 10.70
C LYS A 88 15.39 18.99 11.31
N LYS A 89 16.12 18.10 11.99
CA LYS A 89 15.55 16.92 12.65
C LYS A 89 14.46 17.27 13.66
N GLN A 90 14.60 18.40 14.35
CA GLN A 90 13.63 18.89 15.34
C GLN A 90 12.32 19.40 14.71
N GLU A 91 12.33 19.73 13.41
CA GLU A 91 11.19 20.28 12.68
C GLU A 91 10.40 19.17 11.94
N LEU A 92 10.89 17.92 11.95
CA LEU A 92 10.29 16.80 11.20
C LEU A 92 9.92 15.64 12.12
N CYS A 93 8.66 15.23 12.05
CA CYS A 93 8.25 13.97 12.63
C CYS A 93 8.66 12.81 11.71
N LEU A 94 9.84 12.23 11.97
CA LEU A 94 10.32 11.04 11.26
C LEU A 94 10.18 9.80 12.14
N PRO A 95 9.70 8.67 11.59
CA PRO A 95 9.67 7.40 12.29
C PRO A 95 11.05 7.05 12.88
N ALA A 96 11.09 6.76 14.17
CA ALA A 96 12.34 6.51 14.90
C ALA A 96 12.52 5.03 15.28
N GLN A 97 11.44 4.25 15.19
CA GLN A 97 11.38 2.89 15.71
C GLN A 97 12.29 1.94 14.95
N THR A 98 12.91 1.05 15.72
CA THR A 98 13.64 -0.09 15.20
C THR A 98 12.69 -1.13 14.58
N ILE A 99 13.24 -2.07 13.83
CA ILE A 99 12.46 -3.19 13.27
C ILE A 99 11.74 -3.95 14.40
N GLN A 100 12.42 -4.20 15.53
CA GLN A 100 11.83 -4.94 16.64
C GLN A 100 10.72 -4.15 17.36
N GLU A 101 10.84 -2.83 17.44
CA GLU A 101 9.79 -1.96 18.00
C GLU A 101 8.59 -1.87 17.06
N ALA A 102 8.81 -1.71 15.75
CA ALA A 102 7.74 -1.67 14.76
C ALA A 102 6.91 -2.96 14.74
N LEU A 103 7.56 -4.11 14.87
CA LEU A 103 6.87 -5.42 14.99
C LEU A 103 6.01 -5.56 16.25
N LYS A 104 6.13 -4.64 17.23
CA LYS A 104 5.34 -4.63 18.46
C LYS A 104 4.21 -3.59 18.43
N PHE A 105 4.01 -2.87 17.33
CA PHE A 105 2.88 -1.97 17.22
C PHE A 105 1.57 -2.70 17.43
N LYS A 106 0.64 -2.01 18.08
CA LYS A 106 -0.67 -2.56 18.41
C LYS A 106 -1.38 -2.97 17.12
N ASP A 107 -1.93 -4.18 17.11
CA ASP A 107 -2.69 -4.76 16.00
C ASP A 107 -1.94 -4.85 14.65
N PHE A 108 -0.60 -4.70 14.65
CA PHE A 108 0.18 -4.57 13.40
C PHE A 108 -0.01 -5.73 12.41
N ASP A 109 -0.01 -6.96 12.93
CA ASP A 109 -0.32 -8.18 12.17
C ASP A 109 -1.74 -8.18 11.59
N ALA A 110 -2.72 -7.78 12.39
CA ALA A 110 -4.12 -7.75 12.01
C ALA A 110 -4.36 -6.71 10.92
N ILE A 111 -3.71 -5.55 11.02
CA ILE A 111 -3.72 -4.49 10.01
C ILE A 111 -3.17 -5.04 8.68
N GLN A 112 -1.99 -5.66 8.67
CA GLN A 112 -1.42 -6.19 7.42
C GLN A 112 -2.33 -7.25 6.78
N LYS A 113 -2.91 -8.13 7.61
CA LYS A 113 -3.85 -9.14 7.14
C LYS A 113 -5.11 -8.51 6.53
N ASN A 114 -5.67 -7.49 7.18
CA ASN A 114 -6.85 -6.79 6.69
C ASN A 114 -6.56 -6.03 5.38
N SER A 115 -5.46 -5.28 5.31
CA SER A 115 -5.02 -4.60 4.09
C SER A 115 -4.80 -5.58 2.95
N ALA A 116 -4.19 -6.74 3.20
CA ALA A 116 -4.01 -7.77 2.18
C ALA A 116 -5.35 -8.28 1.64
N GLN A 117 -6.34 -8.52 2.52
CA GLN A 117 -7.68 -8.93 2.10
C GLN A 117 -8.38 -7.87 1.23
N ARG A 118 -8.22 -6.58 1.57
CA ARG A 118 -8.76 -5.45 0.78
C ARG A 118 -8.11 -5.36 -0.59
N ILE A 119 -6.80 -5.57 -0.67
CA ILE A 119 -6.05 -5.60 -1.93
C ILE A 119 -6.50 -6.79 -2.78
N GLU A 120 -6.63 -8.00 -2.22
CA GLU A 120 -7.13 -9.17 -2.96
C GLU A 120 -8.54 -8.96 -3.50
N ALA A 121 -9.43 -8.35 -2.73
CA ALA A 121 -10.78 -8.05 -3.20
C ALA A 121 -10.77 -7.16 -4.46
N ASN A 122 -9.89 -6.15 -4.49
CA ASN A 122 -9.69 -5.28 -5.65
C ASN A 122 -9.03 -6.02 -6.82
N LEU A 123 -8.02 -6.85 -6.57
CA LEU A 123 -7.41 -7.68 -7.61
C LEU A 123 -8.42 -8.64 -8.25
N ASN A 124 -9.36 -9.18 -7.47
CA ASN A 124 -10.41 -10.05 -8.01
C ASN A 124 -11.35 -9.31 -8.98
N ILE A 125 -11.62 -8.02 -8.74
CA ILE A 125 -12.33 -7.16 -9.70
C ILE A 125 -11.48 -7.04 -10.96
N LEU A 126 -10.22 -6.61 -10.84
CA LEU A 126 -9.35 -6.42 -12.01
C LEU A 126 -9.18 -7.69 -12.84
N LYS A 127 -8.95 -8.84 -12.21
CA LYS A 127 -8.85 -10.15 -12.87
C LYS A 127 -10.14 -10.47 -13.65
N ARG A 128 -11.31 -10.26 -13.04
CA ARG A 128 -12.61 -10.53 -13.68
C ARG A 128 -12.86 -9.62 -14.88
N GLU A 129 -12.60 -8.32 -14.74
CA GLU A 129 -12.97 -7.31 -15.75
C GLU A 129 -11.94 -7.20 -16.89
N THR A 130 -10.68 -7.59 -16.66
CA THR A 130 -9.59 -7.38 -17.65
C THR A 130 -8.93 -8.67 -18.13
N GLY A 131 -9.20 -9.81 -17.48
CA GLY A 131 -8.59 -11.10 -17.81
C GLY A 131 -7.10 -11.20 -17.44
N ILE A 132 -6.57 -10.28 -16.63
CA ILE A 132 -5.23 -10.45 -16.05
C ILE A 132 -5.20 -11.65 -15.10
N THR A 133 -4.02 -12.24 -14.95
CA THR A 133 -3.76 -13.38 -14.07
C THR A 133 -2.65 -13.05 -13.09
N ASP A 134 -2.35 -13.96 -12.16
CA ASP A 134 -1.21 -13.78 -11.24
C ASP A 134 0.15 -13.66 -11.94
N LYS A 135 0.26 -14.11 -13.20
CA LYS A 135 1.48 -13.92 -14.02
C LYS A 135 1.68 -12.46 -14.44
N ASP A 136 0.60 -11.68 -14.46
CA ASP A 136 0.58 -10.27 -14.85
C ASP A 136 0.72 -9.34 -13.63
N ILE A 137 0.97 -9.90 -12.44
CA ILE A 137 0.99 -9.15 -11.17
C ILE A 137 2.38 -9.25 -10.51
N PHE A 138 2.98 -8.09 -10.26
CA PHE A 138 4.21 -7.96 -9.48
C PHE A 138 3.91 -7.43 -8.08
N ARG A 139 4.14 -8.27 -7.07
CA ARG A 139 3.86 -7.93 -5.65
C ARG A 139 5.06 -7.30 -4.97
N VAL A 140 4.90 -6.06 -4.49
CA VAL A 140 5.93 -5.28 -3.80
C VAL A 140 5.69 -5.30 -2.29
N PRO A 141 6.68 -5.70 -1.46
CA PRO A 141 6.57 -5.62 -0.01
C PRO A 141 6.25 -4.19 0.45
N MET A 142 5.12 -4.01 1.12
CA MET A 142 4.68 -2.73 1.65
C MET A 142 4.04 -2.96 3.03
N LEU A 143 3.90 -1.91 3.85
CA LEU A 143 3.27 -2.01 5.17
C LEU A 143 2.22 -0.91 5.30
N PHE A 144 1.18 -1.19 6.06
CA PHE A 144 0.10 -0.26 6.36
C PHE A 144 -0.02 -0.06 7.88
N TYR A 145 -0.56 1.07 8.29
CA TYR A 145 -0.83 1.40 9.69
C TYR A 145 -2.06 2.31 9.76
N TYR A 146 -2.70 2.41 10.92
CA TYR A 146 -3.81 3.35 11.09
C TYR A 146 -3.26 4.77 11.27
N ALA A 147 -3.84 5.74 10.55
CA ALA A 147 -3.44 7.14 10.62
C ALA A 147 -3.55 7.73 12.04
N GLU A 148 -4.52 7.27 12.83
CA GLU A 148 -4.75 7.70 14.23
C GLU A 148 -4.06 6.80 15.25
N SER A 149 -3.23 5.83 14.83
CA SER A 149 -2.50 5.00 15.80
C SER A 149 -1.25 5.70 16.31
N ASP A 150 -0.83 5.29 17.50
CA ASP A 150 0.48 5.67 18.04
C ASP A 150 1.67 5.03 17.27
N SER A 151 1.38 4.29 16.19
CA SER A 151 2.38 3.64 15.36
C SER A 151 3.16 4.68 14.58
N TRP A 152 4.48 4.59 14.64
CA TRP A 152 5.40 5.56 14.02
C TRP A 152 5.35 6.98 14.61
N LEU A 153 4.70 7.17 15.78
CA LEU A 153 4.70 8.47 16.44
C LEU A 153 6.11 8.95 16.78
N CYS A 154 6.22 10.27 16.77
CA CYS A 154 7.33 11.02 17.32
C CYS A 154 6.96 11.36 18.77
N PRO A 155 7.56 10.73 19.78
CA PRO A 155 7.53 11.33 21.11
C PRO A 155 8.24 12.69 21.00
N GLY A 156 7.52 13.75 21.38
CA GLY A 156 8.09 15.09 21.49
C GLY A 156 9.25 15.12 22.49
#